data_AF-A0A8H3E755-F1
#
_entry.id   AF-A0A8H3E755-F1
#
_cell.length_a   1.000
_cell.length_b   1.000
_cell.length_c   1.000
_cell.angle_alpha   90.00
_cell.angle_beta   90.00
_cell.angle_gamma   90.00
#
_symmetry.space_group_name_H-M   'P 1'
#
loop_
_entity.id
_entity.type
_entity.pdbx_description
1 polymer ?
#
loop_
_entity_poly.entity_id
_entity_poly.type
_entity_poly.pdbx_seq_one_letter_code
_entity_poly.pdbx_strand_id
1 'polypeptide(L)'
;MELRLDEVNRELGAITRILSRIPDDAPNTPPLLICLANAHYKRFVLRNEPDDIQKVIEYTSVVLSRTPDKDPGLPDRLSDKEDMGKAIEYKSLALELMPEGHPSLPRQLANLAKLLVNLAEHNEPIPDTLNRTFHSVDRELSEMAAQGTTHSGCTAVTAFLRLEDAEGKPVADTHGPYRRVLYTANAGDARAVLCRGGKAVRLTYDHKGSDKQEAKRIVDAGGFVLNNRVNGVLAVTRSLGDSAMKEFVVGSPYTTETELSEDDEFIIFACDGLWDVADDQAAVDLVRKSANSAQDAAKVLLDHALSSFSMDNVSVLVVKFLPVK
;
A
#
# COMPACT_ATOMS: atom_id res chain seq x y z
N MET A 1 13.78 24.42 6.74
CA MET A 1 13.57 23.59 5.53
C MET A 1 14.86 23.47 4.73
N GLU A 2 15.49 24.57 4.33
CA GLU A 2 16.78 24.57 3.59
C GLU A 2 17.92 23.80 4.30
N LEU A 3 18.13 24.03 5.60
CA LEU A 3 19.16 23.31 6.37
C LEU A 3 18.99 21.77 6.38
N ARG A 4 17.73 21.28 6.35
CA ARG A 4 17.43 19.84 6.27
C ARG A 4 17.64 19.31 4.85
N LEU A 5 17.33 20.11 3.84
CA LEU A 5 17.54 19.75 2.44
C LEU A 5 19.03 19.67 2.09
N ASP A 6 19.85 20.58 2.62
CA ASP A 6 21.30 20.56 2.45
C ASP A 6 21.93 19.31 3.08
N GLU A 7 21.43 18.88 4.23
CA GLU A 7 21.87 17.66 4.88
C GLU A 7 21.56 16.42 4.04
N VAL A 8 20.33 16.31 3.53
CA VAL A 8 19.93 15.21 2.65
C VAL A 8 20.73 15.21 1.33
N ASN A 9 20.97 16.39 0.75
CA ASN A 9 21.79 16.50 -0.47
C ASN A 9 23.27 16.12 -0.21
N ARG A 10 23.81 16.43 0.97
CA ARG A 10 25.15 15.97 1.37
C ARG A 10 25.20 14.46 1.56
N GLU A 11 24.18 13.87 2.19
CA GLU A 11 24.02 12.41 2.34
C GLU A 11 24.01 11.72 0.97
N LEU A 12 23.14 12.17 0.06
CA LEU A 12 23.08 11.68 -1.33
C LEU A 12 24.44 11.78 -2.04
N GLY A 13 25.08 12.95 -1.95
CA GLY A 13 26.38 13.18 -2.59
C GLY A 13 27.51 12.33 -2.01
N ALA A 14 27.44 11.96 -0.72
CA ALA A 14 28.43 11.11 -0.07
C ALA A 14 28.26 9.65 -0.48
N ILE A 15 27.05 9.11 -0.41
CA ILE A 15 26.77 7.70 -0.75
C ILE A 15 27.02 7.44 -2.24
N THR A 16 26.59 8.35 -3.13
CA THR A 16 26.86 8.23 -4.58
C THR A 16 28.36 8.20 -4.89
N ARG A 17 29.17 8.99 -4.18
CA ARG A 17 30.65 8.97 -4.31
C ARG A 17 31.28 7.69 -3.81
N ILE A 18 30.68 7.03 -2.82
CA ILE A 18 31.14 5.73 -2.33
C ILE A 18 30.79 4.64 -3.35
N LEU A 19 29.54 4.61 -3.83
CA LEU A 19 29.07 3.66 -4.84
C LEU A 19 29.87 3.74 -6.14
N SER A 20 30.25 4.94 -6.59
CA SER A 20 31.07 5.11 -7.79
C SER A 20 32.50 4.58 -7.68
N ARG A 21 32.93 4.14 -6.48
CA ARG A 21 34.30 3.69 -6.18
C ARG A 21 34.38 2.22 -5.79
N ILE A 22 33.24 1.57 -5.62
CA ILE A 22 33.18 0.14 -5.29
C ILE A 22 32.60 -0.65 -6.47
N PRO A 23 33.00 -1.91 -6.65
CA PRO A 23 32.39 -2.79 -7.63
C PRO A 23 30.87 -2.95 -7.40
N ASP A 24 30.11 -3.11 -8.48
CA ASP A 24 28.65 -3.27 -8.43
C ASP A 24 28.19 -4.49 -7.63
N ASP A 25 29.04 -5.52 -7.56
CA ASP A 25 28.84 -6.79 -6.85
C ASP A 25 29.44 -6.79 -5.44
N ALA A 26 30.00 -5.66 -4.98
CA ALA A 26 30.57 -5.58 -3.64
C ALA A 26 29.50 -5.89 -2.56
N PRO A 27 29.84 -6.63 -1.49
CA PRO A 27 28.89 -6.98 -0.42
C PRO A 27 28.21 -5.78 0.25
N ASN A 28 28.85 -4.62 0.22
CA ASN A 28 28.33 -3.37 0.80
C ASN A 28 27.41 -2.60 -0.16
N THR A 29 27.27 -3.03 -1.42
CA THR A 29 26.46 -2.34 -2.42
C THR A 29 24.97 -2.35 -2.06
N PRO A 30 24.33 -3.47 -1.67
CA PRO A 30 22.91 -3.46 -1.32
C PRO A 30 22.58 -2.57 -0.10
N PRO A 31 23.33 -2.61 1.03
CA PRO A 31 23.09 -1.67 2.14
C PRO A 31 23.23 -0.20 1.73
N LEU A 32 24.21 0.15 0.90
CA LEU A 32 24.41 1.53 0.43
C LEU A 32 23.29 2.00 -0.51
N LEU A 33 22.75 1.11 -1.35
CA LEU A 33 21.61 1.41 -2.21
C LEU A 33 20.32 1.61 -1.40
N ILE A 34 20.12 0.87 -0.30
CA ILE A 34 19.01 1.13 0.66
C ILE A 34 19.18 2.51 1.29
N CYS A 35 20.40 2.88 1.72
CA CYS A 35 20.66 4.22 2.24
C CYS A 35 20.38 5.31 1.18
N LEU A 36 20.72 5.04 -0.09
CA LEU A 36 20.47 5.95 -1.21
C LEU A 36 18.96 6.11 -1.46
N ALA A 37 18.20 5.00 -1.47
CA ALA A 37 16.75 5.01 -1.55
C ALA A 37 16.13 5.83 -0.40
N ASN A 38 16.55 5.59 0.83
CA ASN A 38 16.10 6.37 1.99
C ASN A 38 16.40 7.87 1.87
N ALA A 39 17.58 8.24 1.39
CA ALA A 39 17.95 9.64 1.21
C ALA A 39 17.11 10.33 0.12
N HIS A 40 16.82 9.62 -0.99
CA HIS A 40 15.89 10.11 -2.01
C HIS A 40 14.46 10.25 -1.48
N TYR A 41 13.97 9.28 -0.71
CA TYR A 41 12.66 9.38 -0.05
C TYR A 41 12.56 10.59 0.89
N LYS A 42 13.59 10.82 1.73
CA LYS A 42 13.65 12.03 2.58
C LYS A 42 13.62 13.32 1.75
N ARG A 43 14.31 13.34 0.61
CA ARG A 43 14.33 14.50 -0.29
C ARG A 43 12.97 14.74 -0.93
N PHE A 44 12.29 13.67 -1.35
CA PHE A 44 10.91 13.72 -1.81
C PHE A 44 9.99 14.34 -0.77
N VAL A 45 10.06 13.92 0.50
CA VAL A 45 9.20 14.49 1.56
C VAL A 45 9.43 16.00 1.73
N LEU A 46 10.65 16.48 1.48
CA LEU A 46 11.00 17.90 1.59
C LEU A 46 10.65 18.74 0.34
N ARG A 47 10.69 18.15 -0.86
CA ARG A 47 10.56 18.88 -2.14
C ARG A 47 9.34 18.52 -2.95
N ASN A 48 8.70 17.40 -2.65
CA ASN A 48 7.59 16.80 -3.38
C ASN A 48 7.93 16.57 -4.87
N GLU A 49 9.17 16.17 -5.17
CA GLU A 49 9.69 15.95 -6.54
C GLU A 49 9.56 14.47 -6.95
N PRO A 50 8.69 14.10 -7.92
CA PRO A 50 8.45 12.69 -8.28
C PRO A 50 9.70 11.91 -8.69
N ASP A 51 10.69 12.57 -9.28
CA ASP A 51 11.97 11.97 -9.68
C ASP A 51 12.70 11.28 -8.51
N ASP A 52 12.54 11.81 -7.30
CA ASP A 52 13.11 11.19 -6.10
C ASP A 52 12.47 9.84 -5.81
N ILE A 53 11.16 9.70 -6.01
CA ILE A 53 10.50 8.41 -5.83
C ILE A 53 10.89 7.43 -6.94
N GLN A 54 11.07 7.90 -8.17
CA GLN A 54 11.57 7.05 -9.24
C GLN A 54 12.95 6.47 -8.88
N LYS A 55 13.81 7.27 -8.24
CA LYS A 55 15.10 6.81 -7.70
C LYS A 55 14.95 5.84 -6.53
N VAL A 56 13.98 6.04 -5.63
CA VAL A 56 13.68 5.05 -4.58
C VAL A 56 13.29 3.70 -5.19
N ILE A 57 12.39 3.73 -6.17
CA ILE A 57 11.94 2.54 -6.88
C ILE A 57 13.13 1.86 -7.56
N GLU A 58 13.94 2.60 -8.29
CA GLU A 58 15.14 2.10 -8.99
C GLU A 58 16.11 1.42 -8.00
N TYR A 59 16.55 2.13 -6.96
CA TYR A 59 17.55 1.60 -6.04
C TYR A 59 17.02 0.45 -5.20
N THR A 60 15.78 0.54 -4.72
CA THR A 60 15.17 -0.56 -3.96
C THR A 60 14.97 -1.77 -4.88
N SER A 61 14.58 -1.59 -6.14
CA SER A 61 14.52 -2.68 -7.12
C SER A 61 15.89 -3.31 -7.37
N VAL A 62 16.96 -2.52 -7.40
CA VAL A 62 18.34 -3.03 -7.56
C VAL A 62 18.81 -3.79 -6.32
N VAL A 63 18.52 -3.30 -5.11
CA VAL A 63 18.78 -4.02 -3.85
C VAL A 63 18.04 -5.34 -3.85
N LEU A 64 16.76 -5.26 -4.18
CA LEU A 64 15.91 -6.42 -4.30
C LEU A 64 16.46 -7.35 -5.37
N SER A 65 17.00 -6.92 -6.52
CA SER A 65 17.56 -7.82 -7.55
C SER A 65 18.97 -8.34 -7.25
N ARG A 66 19.77 -7.70 -6.37
CA ARG A 66 21.19 -8.05 -6.12
C ARG A 66 21.48 -8.90 -4.87
N THR A 67 20.58 -9.03 -3.90
CA THR A 67 20.78 -9.86 -2.67
C THR A 67 20.74 -11.40 -2.87
N PRO A 68 21.84 -12.18 -2.84
CA PRO A 68 21.80 -13.62 -3.18
C PRO A 68 20.91 -14.47 -2.25
N ASP A 69 20.28 -15.54 -2.76
CA ASP A 69 19.33 -16.41 -2.02
C ASP A 69 19.96 -17.19 -0.84
N LYS A 70 21.29 -17.24 -0.76
CA LYS A 70 22.05 -18.01 0.25
C LYS A 70 23.33 -17.28 0.65
N ASP A 71 23.23 -16.24 1.48
CA ASP A 71 24.39 -15.69 2.21
C ASP A 71 24.34 -16.12 3.69
N PRO A 72 25.33 -16.91 4.18
CA PRO A 72 25.35 -17.41 5.55
C PRO A 72 25.69 -16.35 6.62
N GLY A 73 25.96 -15.09 6.25
CA GLY A 73 26.31 -14.00 7.18
C GLY A 73 25.20 -12.99 7.50
N LEU A 74 24.01 -13.12 6.91
CA LEU A 74 22.86 -12.24 7.15
C LEU A 74 21.73 -13.05 7.82
N PRO A 75 20.89 -12.45 8.72
CA PRO A 75 19.67 -13.12 9.20
C PRO A 75 18.85 -13.54 7.98
N ASP A 76 18.03 -14.61 8.04
CA ASP A 76 17.18 -15.26 6.99
C ASP A 76 16.47 -14.37 5.92
N ARG A 77 17.08 -13.32 5.36
CA ARG A 77 16.41 -12.02 5.23
C ARG A 77 15.64 -11.74 3.95
N LEU A 78 15.87 -12.41 2.83
CA LEU A 78 15.36 -11.91 1.54
C LEU A 78 15.24 -13.04 0.52
N SER A 79 14.13 -13.78 0.53
CA SER A 79 13.90 -14.91 -0.39
C SER A 79 12.86 -14.65 -1.48
N ASP A 80 12.75 -13.45 -2.08
CA ASP A 80 12.72 -13.37 -3.56
C ASP A 80 12.41 -12.03 -4.24
N LYS A 81 13.05 -11.85 -5.38
CA LYS A 81 13.38 -10.56 -5.98
C LYS A 81 12.60 -10.21 -7.25
N GLU A 82 12.19 -11.23 -7.99
CA GLU A 82 11.64 -11.08 -9.33
C GLU A 82 10.17 -10.65 -9.31
N ASP A 83 9.40 -11.14 -8.34
CA ASP A 83 8.00 -10.75 -8.15
C ASP A 83 7.81 -9.44 -7.38
N MET A 84 8.79 -9.03 -6.56
CA MET A 84 8.85 -7.66 -6.07
C MET A 84 9.13 -6.69 -7.21
N GLY A 85 9.99 -7.08 -8.16
CA GLY A 85 10.17 -6.36 -9.43
C GLY A 85 8.86 -6.20 -10.20
N LYS A 86 8.06 -7.26 -10.34
CA LYS A 86 6.73 -7.19 -10.98
C LYS A 86 5.69 -6.42 -10.16
N ALA A 87 5.69 -6.53 -8.83
CA ALA A 87 4.78 -5.77 -7.97
C ALA A 87 5.10 -4.26 -8.00
N ILE A 88 6.39 -3.93 -8.08
CA ILE A 88 6.88 -2.59 -8.36
C ILE A 88 6.44 -2.17 -9.75
N GLU A 89 6.63 -3.00 -10.77
CA GLU A 89 6.21 -2.71 -12.15
C GLU A 89 4.71 -2.48 -12.26
N TYR A 90 3.85 -3.33 -11.67
CA TYR A 90 2.40 -3.16 -11.67
C TYR A 90 1.93 -1.93 -10.91
N LYS A 91 2.60 -1.57 -9.79
CA LYS A 91 2.25 -0.36 -9.04
C LYS A 91 2.79 0.91 -9.71
N SER A 92 3.99 0.87 -10.29
CA SER A 92 4.53 1.94 -11.13
C SER A 92 3.67 2.14 -12.38
N LEU A 93 3.20 1.05 -13.01
CA LEU A 93 2.26 1.11 -14.12
C LEU A 93 0.92 1.71 -13.70
N ALA A 94 0.38 1.32 -12.54
CA ALA A 94 -0.82 1.95 -12.00
C ALA A 94 -0.64 3.47 -11.74
N LEU A 95 0.59 3.91 -11.45
CA LEU A 95 0.97 5.31 -11.29
C LEU A 95 1.18 6.03 -12.63
N GLU A 96 1.76 5.37 -13.64
CA GLU A 96 1.85 5.86 -15.02
C GLU A 96 0.48 6.02 -15.67
N LEU A 97 -0.49 5.18 -15.28
CA LEU A 97 -1.87 5.26 -15.73
C LEU A 97 -2.65 6.40 -15.04
N MET A 98 -2.09 7.07 -14.03
CA MET A 98 -2.69 8.29 -13.47
C MET A 98 -2.36 9.51 -14.35
N PRO A 99 -3.32 10.43 -14.54
CA PRO A 99 -3.06 11.66 -15.27
C PRO A 99 -1.91 12.46 -14.63
N GLU A 100 -1.00 12.98 -15.46
CA GLU A 100 0.05 13.89 -15.01
C GLU A 100 -0.57 15.07 -14.23
N GLY A 101 -0.02 15.36 -13.05
CA GLY A 101 -0.50 16.43 -12.18
C GLY A 101 -1.66 16.05 -11.25
N HIS A 102 -2.04 14.78 -11.15
CA HIS A 102 -3.06 14.35 -10.19
C HIS A 102 -2.65 14.71 -8.74
N PRO A 103 -3.49 15.42 -7.95
CA PRO A 103 -3.12 15.93 -6.61
C PRO A 103 -2.65 14.85 -5.61
N SER A 104 -3.08 13.60 -5.77
CA SER A 104 -2.71 12.49 -4.88
C SER A 104 -1.50 11.68 -5.36
N LEU A 105 -1.02 11.88 -6.60
CA LEU A 105 0.04 11.09 -7.20
C LEU A 105 1.33 11.10 -6.35
N PRO A 106 1.83 12.26 -5.88
CA PRO A 106 3.02 12.27 -5.02
C PRO A 106 2.81 11.48 -3.72
N ARG A 107 1.62 11.55 -3.13
CA ARG A 107 1.29 10.82 -1.88
C ARG A 107 1.28 9.31 -2.09
N GLN A 108 0.73 8.83 -3.21
CA GLN A 108 0.72 7.40 -3.52
C GLN A 108 2.12 6.87 -3.86
N LEU A 109 2.91 7.63 -4.61
CA LEU A 109 4.32 7.37 -4.86
C LEU A 109 5.11 7.23 -3.55
N ALA A 110 4.89 8.14 -2.60
CA ALA A 110 5.53 8.09 -1.28
C ALA A 110 5.17 6.81 -0.51
N ASN A 111 3.89 6.46 -0.46
CA ASN A 111 3.42 5.27 0.25
C ASN A 111 4.03 3.99 -0.34
N LEU A 112 4.12 3.91 -1.67
CA LEU A 112 4.76 2.79 -2.37
C LEU A 112 6.25 2.72 -2.03
N ALA A 113 6.97 3.83 -2.21
CA ALA A 113 8.40 3.92 -1.92
C ALA A 113 8.71 3.45 -0.50
N LYS A 114 7.89 3.86 0.48
CA LYS A 114 8.05 3.48 1.87
C LYS A 114 7.85 1.98 2.10
N LEU A 115 6.82 1.40 1.49
CA LEU A 115 6.58 -0.05 1.57
C LEU A 115 7.76 -0.85 1.03
N LEU A 116 8.32 -0.43 -0.11
CA LEU A 116 9.46 -1.10 -0.74
C LEU A 116 10.71 -1.06 0.15
N VAL A 117 11.02 0.11 0.71
CA VAL A 117 12.14 0.26 1.66
C VAL A 117 11.94 -0.67 2.87
N ASN A 118 10.74 -0.68 3.45
CA ASN A 118 10.45 -1.49 4.63
C ASN A 118 10.58 -3.00 4.38
N LEU A 119 10.16 -3.44 3.18
CA LEU A 119 10.33 -4.82 2.73
C LEU A 119 11.80 -5.18 2.49
N ALA A 120 12.61 -4.25 1.96
CA ALA A 120 14.04 -4.47 1.73
C ALA A 120 14.87 -4.45 3.03
N GLU A 121 14.41 -3.72 4.04
CA GLU A 121 15.13 -3.57 5.30
C GLU A 121 14.88 -4.71 6.30
N HIS A 122 13.73 -5.40 6.29
CA HIS A 122 13.32 -6.31 7.37
C HIS A 122 12.81 -7.67 6.88
N ASN A 123 13.11 -8.72 7.63
CA ASN A 123 12.57 -10.08 7.46
C ASN A 123 11.58 -10.40 8.56
N GLU A 124 10.50 -9.63 8.56
CA GLU A 124 9.37 -9.82 9.45
C GLU A 124 8.17 -10.33 8.64
N PRO A 125 7.19 -10.98 9.27
CA PRO A 125 5.95 -11.35 8.60
C PRO A 125 5.34 -10.17 7.84
N ILE A 126 4.75 -10.44 6.68
CA ILE A 126 4.15 -9.37 5.84
C ILE A 126 3.11 -8.54 6.58
N PRO A 127 2.22 -9.10 7.44
CA PRO A 127 1.30 -8.27 8.23
C PRO A 127 2.01 -7.27 9.13
N ASP A 128 3.13 -7.65 9.73
CA ASP A 128 3.93 -6.77 10.59
C ASP A 128 4.59 -5.66 9.74
N THR A 129 5.08 -6.01 8.54
CA THR A 129 5.60 -5.03 7.58
C THR A 129 4.53 -4.03 7.14
N LEU A 130 3.32 -4.49 6.87
CA LEU A 130 2.19 -3.63 6.51
C LEU A 130 1.84 -2.71 7.69
N ASN A 131 1.73 -3.25 8.90
CA ASN A 131 1.44 -2.46 10.10
C ASN A 131 2.51 -1.38 10.35
N ARG A 132 3.80 -1.74 10.30
CA ARG A 132 4.92 -0.80 10.44
C ARG A 132 4.91 0.27 9.34
N THR A 133 4.59 -0.12 8.10
CA THR A 133 4.50 0.82 6.98
C THR A 133 3.39 1.84 7.22
N PHE A 134 2.20 1.40 7.63
CA PHE A 134 1.09 2.29 7.96
C PHE A 134 1.46 3.27 9.09
N HIS A 135 2.04 2.79 10.19
CA HIS A 135 2.49 3.67 11.28
C HIS A 135 3.57 4.66 10.87
N SER A 136 4.52 4.24 10.04
CA SER A 136 5.57 5.15 9.58
C SER A 136 5.01 6.26 8.68
N VAL A 137 4.14 5.91 7.72
CA VAL A 137 3.47 6.89 6.86
C VAL A 137 2.62 7.83 7.70
N ASP A 138 1.88 7.30 8.67
CA ASP A 138 1.01 8.08 9.55
C ASP A 138 1.75 9.09 10.42
N ARG A 139 2.91 8.69 10.96
CA ARG A 139 3.81 9.56 11.71
C ARG A 139 4.35 10.68 10.82
N GLU A 140 4.82 10.36 9.62
CA GLU A 140 5.36 11.35 8.69
C GLU A 140 4.28 12.38 8.29
N LEU A 141 3.05 11.95 8.01
CA LEU A 141 1.92 12.85 7.77
C LEU A 141 1.64 13.75 8.97
N SER A 142 1.82 13.24 10.19
CA SER A 142 1.63 14.04 11.40
C SER A 142 2.75 15.04 11.65
N GLU A 143 3.99 14.70 11.32
CA GLU A 143 5.12 15.63 11.35
C GLU A 143 4.96 16.75 10.31
N MET A 144 4.47 16.41 9.11
CA MET A 144 4.12 17.38 8.06
C MET A 144 3.00 18.32 8.55
N ALA A 145 2.00 17.78 9.25
CA ALA A 145 0.91 18.59 9.80
C ALA A 145 1.36 19.54 10.92
N ALA A 146 2.24 19.09 11.81
CA ALA A 146 2.84 19.93 12.84
C ALA A 146 3.67 21.09 12.24
N GLN A 147 4.24 20.90 11.05
CA GLN A 147 4.98 21.93 10.31
C GLN A 147 4.07 22.85 9.49
N GLY A 148 2.74 22.68 9.55
CA GLY A 148 1.76 23.51 8.84
C GLY A 148 1.65 23.21 7.34
N THR A 149 2.19 22.08 6.88
CA THR A 149 2.23 21.74 5.44
C THR A 149 1.00 20.98 4.97
N THR A 150 0.26 20.30 5.86
CA THR A 150 -0.99 19.59 5.55
C THR A 150 -1.86 19.43 6.81
N HIS A 151 -3.19 19.46 6.69
CA HIS A 151 -4.11 19.15 7.79
C HIS A 151 -5.13 18.06 7.42
N SER A 152 -4.87 17.33 6.33
CA SER A 152 -5.79 16.33 5.77
C SER A 152 -5.37 14.92 6.14
N GLY A 153 -6.34 14.08 6.51
CA GLY A 153 -6.20 12.63 6.51
C GLY A 153 -6.77 11.96 5.26
N CYS A 154 -6.56 10.65 5.18
CA CYS A 154 -7.12 9.80 4.13
C CYS A 154 -7.31 8.36 4.61
N THR A 155 -8.26 7.67 3.99
CA THR A 155 -8.34 6.21 4.06
C THR A 155 -7.20 5.57 3.27
N ALA A 156 -6.84 4.34 3.62
CA ALA A 156 -5.90 3.54 2.86
C ALA A 156 -6.41 2.11 2.74
N VAL A 157 -6.32 1.55 1.55
CA VAL A 157 -6.47 0.12 1.29
C VAL A 157 -5.32 -0.31 0.38
N THR A 158 -4.67 -1.40 0.74
CA THR A 158 -3.48 -1.88 0.04
C THR A 158 -3.54 -3.40 -0.10
N ALA A 159 -2.91 -3.89 -1.16
CA ALA A 159 -2.64 -5.31 -1.31
C ALA A 159 -1.21 -5.57 -1.78
N PHE A 160 -0.72 -6.75 -1.42
CA PHE A 160 0.58 -7.27 -1.77
C PHE A 160 0.45 -8.77 -2.03
N LEU A 161 0.75 -9.20 -3.26
CA LEU A 161 0.74 -10.61 -3.65
C LEU A 161 2.16 -11.16 -3.53
N ARG A 162 2.33 -12.28 -2.82
CA ARG A 162 3.59 -12.98 -2.66
C ARG A 162 3.43 -14.44 -3.07
N LEU A 163 4.40 -14.98 -3.81
CA LEU A 163 4.49 -16.42 -4.03
C LEU A 163 5.26 -17.05 -2.88
N GLU A 164 4.78 -18.17 -2.33
CA GLU A 164 5.33 -18.80 -1.13
C GLU A 164 5.48 -20.32 -1.25
N ASP A 165 6.47 -20.90 -0.59
CA ASP A 165 6.58 -22.34 -0.41
C ASP A 165 5.61 -22.86 0.67
N ALA A 166 5.73 -24.16 0.99
CA ALA A 166 4.91 -24.80 2.02
C ALA A 166 5.19 -24.25 3.43
N GLU A 167 6.39 -23.72 3.65
CA GLU A 167 6.87 -23.14 4.90
C GLU A 167 6.53 -21.64 5.03
N GLY A 168 5.91 -21.03 4.01
CA GLY A 168 5.52 -19.61 4.02
C GLY A 168 6.69 -18.66 3.71
N LYS A 169 7.79 -19.20 3.18
CA LYS A 169 8.90 -18.40 2.67
C LYS A 169 8.62 -18.02 1.23
N PRO A 170 9.01 -16.81 0.79
CA PRO A 170 8.83 -16.46 -0.60
C PRO A 170 9.60 -17.39 -1.55
N VAL A 171 9.08 -17.58 -2.77
CA VAL A 171 9.67 -18.42 -3.82
C VAL A 171 9.93 -17.64 -5.13
N ALA A 172 11.11 -17.84 -5.71
CA ALA A 172 11.57 -17.20 -6.96
C ALA A 172 10.94 -17.80 -8.19
N ASP A 173 10.82 -19.12 -8.12
CA ASP A 173 10.71 -19.97 -9.28
C ASP A 173 9.38 -20.71 -9.26
N THR A 174 8.60 -20.52 -10.31
CA THR A 174 7.32 -21.18 -10.52
C THR A 174 7.46 -22.61 -11.08
N HIS A 175 8.69 -23.09 -11.30
CA HIS A 175 8.93 -24.49 -11.73
C HIS A 175 8.66 -25.52 -10.61
N GLY A 176 8.54 -25.10 -9.34
CA GLY A 176 8.17 -25.94 -8.20
C GLY A 176 6.75 -25.68 -7.68
N PRO A 177 6.24 -26.46 -6.71
CA PRO A 177 4.97 -26.16 -6.07
C PRO A 177 5.09 -24.87 -5.24
N TYR A 178 4.18 -23.92 -5.48
CA TYR A 178 4.09 -22.67 -4.73
C TYR A 178 2.63 -22.32 -4.43
N ARG A 179 2.46 -21.44 -3.46
CA ARG A 179 1.20 -20.84 -3.04
C ARG A 179 1.20 -19.38 -3.42
N ARG A 180 0.06 -18.84 -3.83
CA ARG A 180 -0.11 -17.42 -4.16
C ARG A 180 -0.81 -16.75 -2.99
N VAL A 181 -0.08 -16.07 -2.11
CA VAL A 181 -0.66 -15.47 -0.90
C VAL A 181 -0.87 -13.98 -1.11
N LEU A 182 -2.13 -13.55 -1.06
CA LEU A 182 -2.55 -12.17 -1.14
C LEU A 182 -2.69 -11.59 0.27
N TYR A 183 -1.83 -10.65 0.59
CA TYR A 183 -1.90 -9.85 1.81
C TYR A 183 -2.67 -8.57 1.54
N THR A 184 -3.63 -8.25 2.40
CA THR A 184 -4.35 -6.96 2.36
C THR A 184 -4.17 -6.20 3.67
N ALA A 185 -4.19 -4.87 3.59
CA ALA A 185 -4.22 -4.00 4.75
C ALA A 185 -5.10 -2.78 4.48
N ASN A 186 -5.96 -2.40 5.43
CA ASN A 186 -6.75 -1.18 5.32
C ASN A 186 -6.90 -0.40 6.63
N ALA A 187 -6.96 0.93 6.52
CA ALA A 187 -7.34 1.86 7.58
C ALA A 187 -8.37 2.83 7.01
N GLY A 188 -9.54 2.92 7.65
CA GLY A 188 -10.72 3.59 7.09
C GLY A 188 -11.70 2.59 6.48
N ASP A 189 -12.52 3.05 5.53
CA ASP A 189 -13.63 2.32 4.91
C ASP A 189 -13.51 2.15 3.38
N ALA A 190 -12.35 2.50 2.82
CA ALA A 190 -11.95 1.93 1.55
C ALA A 190 -11.81 0.40 1.70
N ARG A 191 -12.46 -0.34 0.80
CA ARG A 191 -12.68 -1.79 0.94
C ARG A 191 -12.12 -2.55 -0.27
N ALA A 192 -11.58 -3.73 0.01
CA ALA A 192 -11.17 -4.73 -0.96
C ALA A 192 -12.06 -5.98 -0.88
N VAL A 193 -12.61 -6.41 -2.02
CA VAL A 193 -13.51 -7.57 -2.16
C VAL A 193 -13.00 -8.49 -3.26
N LEU A 194 -12.70 -9.73 -2.90
CA LEU A 194 -12.27 -10.81 -3.78
C LEU A 194 -13.48 -11.55 -4.35
N CYS A 195 -13.45 -11.87 -5.64
CA CYS A 195 -14.40 -12.79 -6.27
C CYS A 195 -13.80 -14.20 -6.32
N ARG A 196 -14.38 -15.12 -5.55
CA ARG A 196 -14.03 -16.55 -5.53
C ARG A 196 -15.19 -17.40 -6.03
N GLY A 197 -15.06 -18.00 -7.21
CA GLY A 197 -16.12 -18.81 -7.83
C GLY A 197 -17.45 -18.06 -7.96
N GLY A 198 -17.38 -16.76 -8.24
CA GLY A 198 -18.54 -15.88 -8.27
C GLY A 198 -19.09 -15.39 -6.93
N LYS A 199 -18.45 -15.73 -5.82
CA LYS A 199 -18.86 -15.25 -4.48
C LYS A 199 -17.95 -14.15 -4.00
N ALA A 200 -18.56 -13.13 -3.42
CA ALA A 200 -17.82 -12.05 -2.79
C ALA A 200 -17.22 -12.50 -1.46
N VAL A 201 -15.91 -12.29 -1.32
CA VAL A 201 -15.13 -12.53 -0.11
C VAL A 201 -14.47 -11.21 0.28
N ARG A 202 -14.97 -10.55 1.33
CA ARG A 202 -14.40 -9.29 1.81
C ARG A 202 -13.07 -9.54 2.50
N LEU A 203 -12.01 -8.88 2.04
CA LEU A 203 -10.64 -9.03 2.58
C LEU A 203 -10.22 -7.87 3.49
N THR A 204 -11.15 -7.02 3.89
CA THR A 204 -10.91 -5.76 4.61
C THR A 204 -12.00 -5.52 5.64
N TYR A 205 -11.75 -4.61 6.58
CA TYR A 205 -12.69 -4.26 7.64
C TYR A 205 -13.02 -2.77 7.57
N ASP A 206 -14.29 -2.43 7.45
CA ASP A 206 -14.74 -1.05 7.38
C ASP A 206 -14.65 -0.39 8.77
N HIS A 207 -13.70 0.53 8.94
CA HIS A 207 -13.50 1.24 10.19
C HIS A 207 -14.44 2.45 10.31
N LYS A 208 -15.76 2.24 10.41
CA LYS A 208 -16.76 3.32 10.52
C LYS A 208 -17.20 3.56 11.97
N GLY A 209 -17.63 4.78 12.30
CA GLY A 209 -18.16 5.09 13.63
C GLY A 209 -19.46 4.36 13.98
N SER A 210 -20.17 3.83 12.98
CA SER A 210 -21.32 2.94 13.16
C SER A 210 -20.94 1.52 13.60
N ASP A 211 -19.67 1.13 13.49
CA ASP A 211 -19.20 -0.17 13.94
C ASP A 211 -19.11 -0.23 15.47
N LYS A 212 -19.65 -1.30 16.06
CA LYS A 212 -19.75 -1.43 17.52
C LYS A 212 -18.38 -1.65 18.18
N GLN A 213 -17.46 -2.34 17.50
CA GLN A 213 -16.13 -2.61 18.06
C GLN A 213 -15.26 -1.36 18.04
N GLU A 214 -15.25 -0.65 16.91
CA GLU A 214 -14.53 0.62 16.79
C GLU A 214 -15.14 1.72 17.68
N ALA A 215 -16.47 1.83 17.78
CA ALA A 215 -17.12 2.76 18.68
C ALA A 215 -16.74 2.48 20.15
N LYS A 216 -16.70 1.20 20.55
CA LYS A 216 -16.23 0.82 21.88
C LYS A 216 -14.78 1.24 22.11
N ARG A 217 -13.88 0.97 21.15
CA ARG A 217 -12.46 1.37 21.24
C ARG A 217 -12.30 2.87 21.47
N ILE A 218 -13.10 3.68 20.78
CA ILE A 218 -13.07 5.15 20.93
C ILE A 218 -13.56 5.57 22.32
N VAL A 219 -14.66 4.99 22.81
CA VAL A 219 -15.20 5.32 24.15
C VAL A 219 -14.23 4.89 25.25
N ASP A 220 -13.62 3.71 25.13
CA ASP A 220 -12.62 3.22 26.08
C ASP A 220 -11.38 4.14 26.13
N ALA A 221 -11.04 4.80 25.02
CA ALA A 221 -9.98 5.79 24.94
C ALA A 221 -10.39 7.19 25.46
N GLY A 222 -11.63 7.38 25.93
CA GLY A 222 -12.15 8.65 26.45
C GLY A 222 -12.81 9.56 25.41
N GLY A 223 -12.92 9.11 24.15
CA GLY A 223 -13.66 9.81 23.11
C GLY A 223 -15.16 9.47 23.11
N PHE A 224 -15.88 9.96 22.12
CA PHE A 224 -17.29 9.58 21.92
C PHE A 224 -17.62 9.46 20.43
N VAL A 225 -18.72 8.78 20.13
CA VAL A 225 -19.28 8.70 18.78
C VAL A 225 -20.65 9.36 18.78
N LEU A 226 -20.83 10.37 17.93
CA LEU A 226 -22.11 11.08 17.75
C LEU A 226 -22.47 11.05 16.27
N ASN A 227 -23.70 10.61 15.94
CA ASN A 227 -24.16 10.46 14.55
C ASN A 227 -23.19 9.65 13.67
N ASN A 228 -22.69 8.53 14.21
CA ASN A 228 -21.68 7.66 13.57
C ASN A 228 -20.35 8.36 13.25
N ARG A 229 -20.05 9.49 13.93
CA ARG A 229 -18.80 10.23 13.76
C ARG A 229 -18.01 10.32 15.06
N VAL A 230 -16.70 10.10 14.99
CA VAL A 230 -15.75 10.27 16.09
C VAL A 230 -15.74 11.73 16.52
N ASN A 231 -16.06 11.96 17.79
CA ASN A 231 -16.27 13.27 18.40
C ASN A 231 -17.21 14.19 17.60
N GLY A 232 -18.13 13.61 16.83
CA GLY A 232 -19.05 14.33 15.94
C GLY A 232 -18.43 14.86 14.65
N VAL A 233 -17.14 14.60 14.38
CA VAL A 233 -16.40 15.17 13.25
C VAL A 233 -16.14 14.13 12.15
N LEU A 234 -15.38 13.07 12.43
CA LEU A 234 -14.89 12.13 11.40
C LEU A 234 -15.77 10.89 11.29
N ALA A 235 -16.16 10.49 10.08
CA ALA A 235 -16.99 9.30 9.87
C ALA A 235 -16.21 7.98 10.05
N VAL A 236 -14.91 8.00 9.75
CA VAL A 236 -14.01 6.87 9.95
C VAL A 236 -13.34 6.92 11.32
N THR A 237 -13.01 5.74 11.83
CA THR A 237 -12.40 5.52 13.15
C THR A 237 -10.92 5.19 13.06
N ARG A 238 -10.44 4.90 11.86
CA ARG A 238 -9.02 4.74 11.52
C ARG A 238 -8.72 5.49 10.23
N SER A 239 -7.56 6.12 10.15
CA SER A 239 -7.10 6.83 8.95
C SER A 239 -5.59 7.07 9.04
N LEU A 240 -4.98 7.41 7.91
CA LEU A 240 -3.64 8.00 7.88
C LEU A 240 -3.78 9.53 7.91
N GLY A 241 -2.94 10.24 8.66
CA GLY A 241 -3.06 11.68 8.86
C GLY A 241 -4.13 12.02 9.93
N ASP A 242 -4.96 13.05 9.74
CA ASP A 242 -5.93 13.50 10.77
C ASP A 242 -5.29 13.73 12.15
N SER A 243 -4.12 14.37 12.18
CA SER A 243 -3.25 14.51 13.36
C SER A 243 -3.95 15.10 14.58
N ALA A 244 -4.95 15.97 14.36
CA ALA A 244 -5.75 16.58 15.43
C ALA A 244 -6.65 15.58 16.17
N MET A 245 -6.90 14.38 15.62
CA MET A 245 -7.77 13.36 16.18
C MET A 245 -7.06 12.03 16.45
N LYS A 246 -5.72 11.99 16.42
CA LYS A 246 -4.94 10.75 16.56
C LYS A 246 -5.07 10.00 17.87
N GLU A 247 -5.55 10.66 18.91
CA GLU A 247 -5.92 10.02 20.17
C GLU A 247 -7.02 8.96 19.97
N PHE A 248 -7.94 9.19 19.00
CA PHE A 248 -9.08 8.31 18.75
C PHE A 248 -9.04 7.65 17.37
N VAL A 249 -8.50 8.35 16.36
CA VAL A 249 -8.42 7.92 14.97
C VAL A 249 -7.04 7.36 14.67
N VAL A 250 -6.85 6.06 14.85
CA VAL A 250 -5.53 5.42 14.77
C VAL A 250 -5.15 5.05 13.33
N GLY A 251 -3.85 5.07 13.02
CA GLY A 251 -3.31 4.61 11.74
C GLY A 251 -3.08 3.10 11.62
N SER A 252 -3.37 2.31 12.66
CA SER A 252 -3.15 0.86 12.67
C SER A 252 -4.10 0.14 11.68
N PRO A 253 -3.57 -0.56 10.66
CA PRO A 253 -4.41 -1.26 9.70
C PRO A 253 -5.07 -2.51 10.30
N TYR A 254 -6.16 -2.93 9.66
CA TYR A 254 -6.61 -4.31 9.69
C TYR A 254 -5.92 -5.08 8.56
N THR A 255 -5.36 -6.25 8.83
CA THR A 255 -4.62 -7.06 7.86
C THR A 255 -5.28 -8.42 7.63
N THR A 256 -5.21 -8.95 6.41
CA THR A 256 -5.59 -10.35 6.12
C THR A 256 -4.56 -11.02 5.23
N GLU A 257 -4.51 -12.35 5.32
CA GLU A 257 -3.72 -13.22 4.45
C GLU A 257 -4.69 -14.18 3.75
N THR A 258 -4.65 -14.21 2.42
CA THR A 258 -5.56 -15.03 1.60
C THR A 258 -4.77 -15.82 0.57
N GLU A 259 -4.73 -17.14 0.72
CA GLU A 259 -4.21 -18.01 -0.32
C GLU A 259 -5.18 -18.01 -1.52
N LEU A 260 -4.66 -17.58 -2.67
CA LEU A 260 -5.36 -17.55 -3.94
C LEU A 260 -5.38 -18.95 -4.56
N SER A 261 -6.51 -19.25 -5.17
CA SER A 261 -6.86 -20.49 -5.84
C SER A 261 -7.25 -20.21 -7.28
N GLU A 262 -7.48 -21.25 -8.07
CA GLU A 262 -7.97 -21.13 -9.46
C GLU A 262 -9.39 -20.54 -9.54
N ASP A 263 -10.17 -20.63 -8.45
CA ASP A 263 -11.49 -20.04 -8.36
C ASP A 263 -11.46 -18.52 -8.16
N ASP A 264 -10.29 -17.94 -7.85
CA ASP A 264 -10.17 -16.50 -7.63
C ASP A 264 -10.05 -15.74 -8.95
N GLU A 265 -11.14 -15.05 -9.32
CA GLU A 265 -11.30 -14.45 -10.64
C GLU A 265 -10.72 -13.02 -10.70
N PHE A 266 -11.00 -12.21 -9.68
CA PHE A 266 -10.58 -10.81 -9.60
C PHE A 266 -10.76 -10.25 -8.18
N ILE A 267 -10.10 -9.13 -7.90
CA ILE A 267 -10.31 -8.32 -6.69
C ILE A 267 -10.69 -6.89 -7.06
N ILE A 268 -11.66 -6.34 -6.33
CA ILE A 268 -12.14 -4.96 -6.44
C ILE A 268 -11.62 -4.18 -5.24
N PHE A 269 -10.99 -3.03 -5.50
CA PHE A 269 -10.72 -1.99 -4.50
C PHE A 269 -11.56 -0.77 -4.83
N ALA A 270 -12.28 -0.22 -3.86
CA ALA A 270 -12.97 1.04 -4.06
C ALA A 270 -13.12 1.83 -2.76
N CYS A 271 -13.38 3.13 -2.89
CA CYS A 271 -13.83 3.96 -1.78
C CYS A 271 -15.33 3.72 -1.46
N ASP A 272 -15.76 4.28 -0.34
CA ASP A 272 -17.15 4.30 0.13
C ASP A 272 -18.14 4.87 -0.90
N GLY A 273 -17.71 5.77 -1.80
CA GLY A 273 -18.53 6.24 -2.92
C GLY A 273 -19.13 5.12 -3.79
N LEU A 274 -18.48 3.95 -3.89
CA LEU A 274 -19.10 2.74 -4.46
C LEU A 274 -19.84 1.92 -3.39
N TRP A 275 -19.19 1.69 -2.25
CA TRP A 275 -19.69 0.73 -1.24
C TRP A 275 -20.91 1.19 -0.44
N ASP A 276 -21.24 2.48 -0.50
CA ASP A 276 -22.45 3.04 0.09
C ASP A 276 -23.69 2.80 -0.80
N VAL A 277 -23.49 2.47 -2.09
CA VAL A 277 -24.58 2.20 -3.06
C VAL A 277 -24.57 0.78 -3.62
N ALA A 278 -23.53 -0.01 -3.37
CA ALA A 278 -23.42 -1.39 -3.78
C ALA A 278 -22.93 -2.29 -2.64
N ASP A 279 -23.62 -3.41 -2.41
CA ASP A 279 -23.09 -4.46 -1.56
C ASP A 279 -22.00 -5.28 -2.27
N ASP A 280 -21.24 -6.06 -1.50
CA ASP A 280 -20.07 -6.79 -2.00
C ASP A 280 -20.45 -7.77 -3.13
N GLN A 281 -21.58 -8.45 -3.01
CA GLN A 281 -22.00 -9.46 -3.98
C GLN A 281 -22.59 -8.82 -5.24
N ALA A 282 -23.32 -7.72 -5.11
CA ALA A 282 -23.82 -6.93 -6.22
C ALA A 282 -22.66 -6.41 -7.09
N ALA A 283 -21.59 -5.90 -6.47
CA ALA A 283 -20.39 -5.46 -7.19
C ALA A 283 -19.71 -6.61 -7.94
N VAL A 284 -19.54 -7.78 -7.29
CA VAL A 284 -18.98 -8.98 -7.94
C VAL A 284 -19.84 -9.44 -9.12
N ASP A 285 -21.16 -9.49 -8.93
CA ASP A 285 -22.11 -9.88 -9.97
C ASP A 285 -22.07 -8.94 -11.17
N LEU A 286 -21.97 -7.63 -10.94
CA LEU A 286 -21.87 -6.63 -12.01
C LEU A 286 -20.61 -6.82 -12.85
N VAL A 287 -19.45 -7.02 -12.20
CA VAL A 287 -18.20 -7.27 -12.90
C VAL A 287 -18.31 -8.56 -13.73
N ARG A 288 -18.81 -9.65 -13.15
CA ARG A 288 -18.92 -10.94 -13.87
C ARG A 288 -19.87 -10.89 -15.06
N LYS A 289 -20.99 -10.17 -14.95
CA LYS A 289 -22.02 -10.11 -16.00
C LYS A 289 -21.63 -9.20 -17.16
N SER A 290 -20.83 -8.17 -16.91
CA SER A 290 -20.75 -7.03 -17.82
C SER A 290 -19.34 -6.58 -18.18
N ALA A 291 -18.28 -7.18 -17.64
CA ALA A 291 -16.92 -6.76 -17.89
C ALA A 291 -16.05 -7.83 -18.57
N ASN A 292 -15.52 -7.49 -19.75
CA ASN A 292 -14.59 -8.35 -20.48
C ASN A 292 -13.13 -8.10 -20.06
N SER A 293 -12.77 -6.86 -19.74
CA SER A 293 -11.44 -6.47 -19.24
C SER A 293 -11.48 -5.93 -17.80
N ALA A 294 -10.31 -5.78 -17.19
CA ALA A 294 -10.18 -5.11 -15.88
C ALA A 294 -10.62 -3.63 -15.94
N GLN A 295 -10.33 -2.96 -17.06
CA GLN A 295 -10.73 -1.57 -17.29
C GLN A 295 -12.25 -1.44 -17.41
N ASP A 296 -12.89 -2.34 -18.17
CA ASP A 296 -14.36 -2.37 -18.28
C ASP A 296 -15.00 -2.65 -16.92
N ALA A 297 -14.39 -3.52 -16.11
CA ALA A 297 -14.89 -3.84 -14.77
C ALA A 297 -14.90 -2.60 -13.86
N ALA A 298 -13.80 -1.85 -13.82
CA ALA A 298 -13.74 -0.60 -13.08
C ALA A 298 -14.77 0.41 -13.60
N LYS A 299 -14.93 0.52 -14.93
CA LYS A 299 -15.91 1.42 -15.55
C LYS A 299 -17.37 1.05 -15.23
N VAL A 300 -17.72 -0.23 -15.31
CA VAL A 300 -19.08 -0.71 -14.99
C VAL A 300 -19.44 -0.39 -13.54
N LEU A 301 -18.51 -0.58 -12.61
CA LEU A 301 -18.72 -0.25 -11.20
C LEU A 301 -18.85 1.26 -10.98
N LEU A 302 -18.02 2.07 -11.65
CA LEU A 302 -18.13 3.53 -11.61
C LEU A 302 -19.49 4.01 -12.14
N ASP A 303 -19.90 3.52 -13.32
CA ASP A 303 -21.18 3.89 -13.95
C ASP A 303 -22.37 3.43 -13.07
N HIS A 304 -22.25 2.27 -12.40
CA HIS A 304 -23.24 1.81 -11.42
C HIS A 304 -23.34 2.76 -10.22
N ALA A 305 -22.22 3.20 -9.65
CA ALA A 305 -22.23 4.12 -8.52
C ALA A 305 -22.87 5.48 -8.89
N LEU A 306 -22.53 6.01 -10.06
CA LEU A 306 -23.08 7.27 -10.57
C LEU A 306 -24.58 7.16 -10.87
N SER A 307 -25.01 6.07 -11.51
CA SER A 307 -26.44 5.84 -11.81
C SER A 307 -27.28 5.53 -10.57
N SER A 308 -26.65 5.04 -9.50
CA SER A 308 -27.27 4.83 -8.19
C SER A 308 -27.24 6.08 -7.30
N PHE A 309 -26.92 7.24 -7.87
CA PHE A 309 -26.90 8.55 -7.20
C PHE A 309 -25.93 8.63 -6.02
N SER A 310 -24.75 7.99 -6.14
CA SER A 310 -23.67 8.25 -5.19
C SER A 310 -23.34 9.74 -5.15
N MET A 311 -23.30 10.31 -3.95
CA MET A 311 -23.05 11.73 -3.70
C MET A 311 -21.60 12.01 -3.31
N ASP A 312 -20.76 10.97 -3.28
CA ASP A 312 -19.35 11.07 -2.91
C ASP A 312 -18.43 10.93 -4.13
N ASN A 313 -17.14 11.16 -3.94
CA ASN A 313 -16.11 10.82 -4.90
C ASN A 313 -16.07 9.30 -5.08
N VAL A 314 -16.01 8.85 -6.33
CA VAL A 314 -15.97 7.42 -6.67
C VAL A 314 -14.62 7.10 -7.29
N SER A 315 -13.90 6.16 -6.68
CA SER A 315 -12.64 5.60 -7.18
C SER A 315 -12.72 4.08 -7.11
N VAL A 316 -12.39 3.42 -8.21
CA VAL A 316 -12.45 1.96 -8.34
C VAL A 316 -11.21 1.45 -9.06
N LEU A 317 -10.59 0.41 -8.52
CA LEU A 317 -9.52 -0.37 -9.14
C LEU A 317 -9.94 -1.84 -9.16
N VAL A 318 -9.81 -2.48 -10.33
CA VAL A 318 -10.08 -3.92 -10.47
C VAL A 318 -8.82 -4.61 -10.97
N VAL A 319 -8.43 -5.69 -10.31
CA VAL A 319 -7.32 -6.55 -10.73
C VAL A 319 -7.88 -7.92 -11.06
N LYS A 320 -7.79 -8.35 -12.32
CA LYS A 320 -8.18 -9.70 -12.74
C LYS A 320 -7.00 -10.65 -12.57
N PHE A 321 -7.22 -11.81 -11.95
CA PHE A 321 -6.20 -12.82 -11.85
C PHE A 321 -6.19 -13.65 -13.13
N LEU A 322 -4.99 -13.88 -13.67
CA LEU A 322 -4.83 -14.80 -14.79
C LEU A 322 -4.84 -16.25 -14.27
N PRO A 323 -5.39 -17.19 -15.05
CA PRO A 323 -5.25 -18.61 -14.75
C PRO A 323 -3.77 -18.96 -14.61
N VAL A 324 -3.44 -19.74 -13.59
CA VAL A 324 -2.10 -20.32 -13.46
C VAL A 324 -1.99 -21.40 -14.54
N LYS A 325 -0.97 -21.32 -15.40
CA LYS A 325 -0.72 -22.31 -16.46
C LYS A 325 0.05 -23.52 -15.94
#